data_AF-A0A256IEK9-F1
#
_entry.id   AF-A0A256IEK9-F1
#
_cell.length_a   1.000
_cell.length_b   1.000
_cell.length_c   1.000
_cell.angle_alpha   90.00
_cell.angle_beta   90.00
_cell.angle_gamma   90.00
#
_symmetry.space_group_name_H-M   'P 1'
#
loop_
_entity.id
_entity.type
_entity.pdbx_description
1 polymer ?
#
loop_
_entity_poly.entity_id
_entity_poly.type
_entity_poly.pdbx_seq_one_letter_code
_entity_poly.pdbx_strand_id
1 'polypeptide(L)'
;RLDIARRDDLRRFILLIEPYLIHRQPVAMVLIEDLIPGLEAGKGSTEEGFVELMGYVDEIRKHTHGTGRRKYTQDYFRDEFNL
;
A
#
# COMPACT_ATOMS: atom_id res chain seq x y z
N ARG A 1 -6.43 -19.11 9.95
CA ARG A 1 -5.82 -17.88 9.42
C ARG A 1 -6.86 -16.78 9.56
N LEU A 2 -6.52 -15.67 10.22
CA LEU A 2 -7.39 -14.49 10.30
C LEU A 2 -6.91 -13.52 9.21
N ASP A 3 -7.82 -13.09 8.33
CA ASP A 3 -7.54 -12.12 7.28
C ASP A 3 -8.53 -10.95 7.41
N ILE A 4 -8.02 -9.71 7.43
CA ILE A 4 -8.80 -8.46 7.44
C ILE A 4 -8.58 -7.78 6.10
N ALA A 5 -9.64 -7.65 5.29
CA ALA A 5 -9.53 -7.16 3.91
C ALA A 5 -10.28 -5.85 3.62
N ARG A 6 -11.25 -5.47 4.47
CA ARG A 6 -11.97 -4.21 4.31
C ARG A 6 -11.08 -3.06 4.77
N ARG A 7 -11.02 -1.99 3.98
CA ARG A 7 -10.15 -0.82 4.23
C ARG A 7 -10.43 -0.18 5.59
N ASP A 8 -11.71 0.03 5.92
CA ASP A 8 -12.13 0.63 7.19
C ASP A 8 -11.74 -0.25 8.39
N ASP A 9 -11.97 -1.56 8.29
CA ASP A 9 -11.63 -2.51 9.36
C ASP A 9 -10.11 -2.58 9.55
N LEU A 10 -9.35 -2.58 8.46
CA LEU A 10 -7.89 -2.58 8.48
C LEU A 10 -7.35 -1.30 9.12
N ARG A 11 -7.89 -0.14 8.73
CA ARG A 11 -7.54 1.17 9.30
C ARG A 11 -7.81 1.22 10.79
N ARG A 12 -9.03 0.84 11.19
CA ARG A 12 -9.42 0.78 12.60
C ARG A 12 -8.51 -0.15 13.39
N PHE A 13 -8.23 -1.33 12.85
CA PHE A 13 -7.38 -2.32 13.52
C PHE A 13 -5.95 -1.80 13.71
N ILE A 14 -5.33 -1.28 12.64
CA ILE A 14 -3.96 -0.76 12.70
C ILE A 14 -3.85 0.37 13.71
N LEU A 15 -4.78 1.34 13.70
CA LEU A 15 -4.79 2.45 14.66
C LEU A 15 -4.93 2.00 16.11
N LEU A 16 -5.66 0.91 16.37
CA LEU A 16 -5.79 0.36 17.73
C LEU A 16 -4.50 -0.29 18.23
N ILE A 17 -3.71 -0.90 17.33
CA ILE A 17 -2.48 -1.60 17.69
C ILE A 17 -1.22 -0.77 17.46
N GLU A 18 -1.34 0.42 16.86
CA GLU A 18 -0.24 1.29 16.44
C GLU A 18 0.81 1.54 17.53
N PRO A 19 0.44 1.84 18.81
CA PRO A 19 1.43 2.02 19.89
C PRO A 19 2.28 0.79 20.18
N TYR A 20 1.86 -0.38 19.70
CA TYR A 20 2.50 -1.66 19.93
C TYR A 20 3.23 -2.20 18.68
N LEU A 21 3.17 -1.49 17.53
CA LEU A 21 3.72 -1.95 16.24
C LEU A 21 5.23 -1.65 16.05
N ILE A 22 6.10 -2.04 16.97
CA ILE A 22 7.53 -1.65 16.94
C ILE A 22 8.25 -1.92 15.60
N HIS A 23 8.12 -3.12 15.03
CA HIS A 23 8.85 -3.49 13.80
C HIS A 23 8.13 -3.16 12.50
N ARG A 24 6.81 -2.98 12.54
CA ARG A 24 5.95 -2.85 11.36
C ARG A 24 5.29 -1.49 11.26
N GLN A 25 5.46 -0.62 12.25
CA GLN A 25 4.82 0.70 12.30
C GLN A 25 5.12 1.52 11.04
N PRO A 26 6.37 1.73 10.58
CA PRO A 26 6.61 2.56 9.38
C PRO A 26 5.80 2.09 8.17
N VAL A 27 5.73 0.77 7.97
CA VAL A 27 5.00 0.15 6.86
C VAL A 27 3.49 0.25 7.04
N ALA A 28 3.02 0.08 8.27
CA ALA A 28 1.62 0.24 8.61
C ALA A 28 1.18 1.70 8.40
N MET A 29 2.03 2.68 8.69
CA MET A 29 1.73 4.09 8.45
C MET A 29 1.63 4.40 6.95
N VAL A 30 2.53 3.89 6.10
CA VAL A 30 2.39 4.04 4.63
C VAL A 30 1.03 3.55 4.12
N LEU A 31 0.51 2.46 4.71
CA LEU A 31 -0.81 1.94 4.36
C LEU A 31 -1.95 2.87 4.81
N ILE A 32 -1.86 3.43 6.02
CA ILE A 32 -2.93 4.22 6.65
C ILE A 32 -2.92 5.70 6.26
N GLU A 33 -1.75 6.28 6.08
CA GLU A 33 -1.55 7.72 5.82
C GLU A 33 -1.52 8.02 4.32
N ASP A 34 -1.01 7.09 3.50
CA ASP A 34 -0.82 7.33 2.08
C ASP A 34 -1.72 6.46 1.19
N LEU A 35 -1.58 5.13 1.25
CA LEU A 35 -2.22 4.23 0.28
C LEU A 35 -3.74 4.23 0.38
N ILE A 36 -4.31 4.02 1.58
CA ILE A 36 -5.77 4.01 1.77
C ILE A 36 -6.38 5.38 1.46
N PRO A 37 -5.87 6.51 2.01
CA PRO A 37 -6.41 7.83 1.67
C PRO A 37 -6.32 8.16 0.18
N GLY A 38 -5.22 7.79 -0.49
CA GLY A 38 -5.09 7.99 -1.94
C GLY A 38 -6.12 7.18 -2.75
N LEU A 39 -6.42 5.95 -2.32
CA LEU A 39 -7.49 5.14 -2.93
C LEU A 39 -8.88 5.74 -2.68
N GLU A 40 -9.15 6.26 -1.49
CA GLU A 40 -10.40 6.93 -1.14
C GLU A 40 -10.59 8.24 -1.92
N ALA A 41 -9.51 8.97 -2.16
CA ALA A 41 -9.49 10.19 -2.97
C ALA A 41 -9.60 9.93 -4.49
N GLY A 42 -9.65 8.66 -4.92
CA GLY A 42 -9.77 8.30 -6.33
C GLY A 42 -8.50 8.44 -7.15
N LYS A 43 -7.30 8.50 -6.53
CA LYS A 43 -6.02 8.58 -7.26
C LYS A 43 -5.83 7.43 -8.26
N GLY A 44 -6.43 6.26 -8.00
CA GLY A 44 -6.39 5.12 -8.90
C GLY A 44 -7.19 5.29 -10.20
N SER A 45 -7.88 6.41 -10.38
CA SER A 45 -8.66 6.71 -11.60
C SER A 45 -7.85 7.45 -12.67
N THR A 46 -6.60 7.84 -12.39
CA THR A 46 -5.67 8.37 -13.40
C THR A 46 -4.41 7.51 -13.46
N GLU A 47 -3.71 7.53 -14.58
CA GLU A 47 -2.49 6.73 -14.78
C GLU A 47 -1.39 7.17 -13.82
N GLU A 48 -1.18 8.48 -13.65
CA GLU A 48 -0.17 9.05 -12.75
C GLU A 48 -0.49 8.73 -11.28
N GLY A 49 -1.76 8.88 -10.89
CA GLY A 49 -2.19 8.60 -9.52
C GLY A 49 -2.14 7.10 -9.24
N PHE A 50 -2.45 6.24 -10.21
CA PHE A 50 -2.29 4.80 -10.07
C PHE A 50 -0.81 4.40 -9.92
N VAL A 51 0.09 4.98 -10.72
CA VAL A 51 1.54 4.77 -10.61
C VAL A 51 2.07 5.24 -9.25
N GLU A 52 1.58 6.36 -8.73
CA GLU A 52 1.90 6.83 -7.38
C GLU A 52 1.48 5.79 -6.32
N LEU A 53 0.23 5.33 -6.37
CA LEU A 53 -0.29 4.32 -5.43
C LEU A 53 0.51 3.01 -5.48
N MET A 54 0.95 2.59 -6.67
CA MET A 54 1.79 1.41 -6.83
C MET A 54 3.16 1.56 -6.17
N GLY A 55 3.68 2.78 -6.04
CA GLY A 55 4.88 3.08 -5.26
C GLY A 55 4.73 2.70 -3.79
N TYR A 56 3.63 3.10 -3.15
CA TYR A 56 3.32 2.71 -1.77
C TYR A 56 3.13 1.21 -1.61
N VAL A 57 2.49 0.56 -2.60
CA VAL A 57 2.33 -0.90 -2.62
C VAL A 57 3.69 -1.59 -2.66
N ASP A 58 4.62 -1.12 -3.49
CA ASP A 58 5.96 -1.67 -3.58
C ASP A 58 6.80 -1.42 -2.33
N GLU A 59 6.65 -0.25 -1.71
CA GLU A 59 7.23 0.03 -0.39
C GLU A 59 6.76 -0.97 0.66
N ILE A 60 5.44 -1.17 0.80
CA ILE A 60 4.88 -2.15 1.72
C ILE A 60 5.42 -3.55 1.44
N ARG A 61 5.51 -3.92 0.14
CA ARG A 61 6.04 -5.21 -0.29
C ARG A 61 7.49 -5.43 0.09
N LYS A 62 8.37 -4.41 0.03
CA LYS A 62 9.78 -4.53 0.43
C LYS A 62 9.94 -5.01 1.87
N HIS A 63 9.00 -4.62 2.73
CA HIS A 63 9.07 -4.98 4.15
C HIS A 63 8.33 -6.28 4.47
N THR A 64 7.27 -6.63 3.76
CA THR A 64 6.62 -7.94 3.91
C THR A 64 7.40 -9.04 3.18
N HIS A 65 7.52 -10.26 3.71
CA HIS A 65 8.40 -11.34 3.20
C HIS A 65 8.03 -11.92 1.81
N GLY A 66 7.67 -11.10 0.82
CA GLY A 66 7.40 -11.49 -0.56
C GLY A 66 8.61 -11.29 -1.45
N THR A 67 9.60 -12.20 -1.38
CA THR A 67 10.77 -12.23 -2.28
C THR A 67 10.47 -12.76 -3.69
N GLY A 68 9.20 -13.07 -4.01
CA GLY A 68 8.80 -13.48 -5.35
C GLY A 68 8.82 -12.30 -6.32
N ARG A 69 9.42 -12.48 -7.50
CA ARG A 69 9.42 -11.50 -8.60
C ARG A 69 7.98 -11.13 -8.94
N ARG A 70 7.55 -9.92 -8.57
CA ARG A 70 6.18 -9.42 -8.85
C ARG A 70 6.15 -8.83 -10.26
N LYS A 71 5.12 -9.18 -11.03
CA LYS A 71 4.90 -8.62 -12.36
C LYS A 71 4.48 -7.16 -12.31
N TYR A 72 3.57 -6.82 -11.39
CA TYR A 72 2.91 -5.52 -11.31
C TYR A 72 3.56 -4.65 -10.23
N THR A 73 4.67 -3.99 -10.59
CA THR A 73 5.39 -2.99 -9.78
C THR A 73 5.05 -1.58 -10.26
N GLN A 74 5.47 -0.54 -9.52
CA GLN A 74 5.42 0.84 -9.97
C GLN A 74 6.13 1.01 -11.32
N ASP A 75 7.35 0.50 -11.45
CA ASP A 75 8.15 0.58 -12.68
C ASP A 75 7.43 -0.08 -13.86
N TYR A 76 6.80 -1.25 -13.65
CA TYR A 76 6.02 -1.92 -14.69
C TYR A 76 4.92 -1.01 -15.25
N PHE A 77 4.21 -0.29 -14.39
CA PHE A 77 3.12 0.58 -14.83
C PHE A 77 3.62 1.92 -15.38
N ARG A 78 4.78 2.41 -14.95
CA ARG A 78 5.44 3.55 -15.62
C ARG A 78 5.76 3.20 -17.07
N ASP A 79 6.36 2.05 -17.30
CA ASP A 79 6.68 1.57 -18.65
C ASP A 79 5.41 1.34 -19.48
N GLU A 80 4.38 0.69 -18.91
CA GLU A 80 3.12 0.40 -19.62
C GLU A 80 2.35 1.67 -20.01
N PHE A 81 2.37 2.71 -19.17
CA PHE A 81 1.66 3.97 -19.42
C PHE A 81 2.53 5.02 -20.12
N ASN A 82 3.81 4.73 -20.37
CA ASN A 82 4.80 5.67 -20.92
C ASN A 82 4.97 6.94 -20.07
N LEU A 83 5.11 6.77 -18.75
CA LEU A 83 5.30 7.82 -17.74
C LEU A 83 6.74 7.91 -17.20
#